data_AF-A0A314YGK1-F1
#
_entry.id   AF-A0A314YGK1-F1
#
_cell.length_a   1.000
_cell.length_b   1.000
_cell.length_c   1.000
_cell.angle_alpha   90.00
_cell.angle_beta   90.00
_cell.angle_gamma   90.00
#
_symmetry.space_group_name_H-M   'P 1'
#
loop_
_entity.id
_entity.type
_entity.pdbx_description
1 polymer ?
#
loop_
_entity_poly.entity_id
_entity_poly.type
_entity_poly.pdbx_seq_one_letter_code
_entity_poly.pdbx_strand_id
1 'polypeptide(L)'
;MNRRVKEGTYKGKKFNAICHFFGYQARGSLPSKFDCDYAYVLGHVCYHILAAGLNGYMATITNLRNPVNKWRCGAAPITAMMTVRRWSQNPGTASIGKPAIHPATVDLKGKAYELLRQNATKFLLDDIYRNPGPLQFDGPGADSKAVTLCVEDQDYMGRIKKLQEYLDKIRTIVKPGCSQEVLKAALSVMASVTEVLSVMSSSPINGQSSL
;
A
#
# COMPACT_ATOMS: atom_id res chain seq x y z
N MET A 1 -16.66 -2.94 34.50
CA MET A 1 -16.58 -1.95 35.60
C MET A 1 -17.29 -2.39 36.86
N ASN A 2 -18.55 -2.82 36.79
CA ASN A 2 -19.37 -3.18 37.96
C ASN A 2 -18.73 -4.23 38.87
N ARG A 3 -18.04 -5.24 38.32
CA ARG A 3 -17.28 -6.23 39.11
C ARG A 3 -16.19 -5.58 39.98
N ARG A 4 -15.38 -4.68 39.40
CA ARG A 4 -14.29 -3.99 40.11
C ARG A 4 -14.77 -3.04 41.19
N VAL A 5 -15.96 -2.45 41.03
CA VAL A 5 -16.62 -1.67 42.08
C VAL A 5 -16.99 -2.56 43.27
N LYS A 6 -17.60 -3.73 43.01
CA LYS A 6 -17.95 -4.70 44.06
C LYS A 6 -16.73 -5.21 44.82
N GLU A 7 -15.63 -5.44 44.11
CA GLU A 7 -14.34 -5.87 44.68
C GLU A 7 -13.55 -4.72 45.34
N GLY A 8 -14.03 -3.47 45.29
CA GLY A 8 -13.33 -2.30 45.85
C GLY A 8 -12.07 -1.87 45.08
N THR A 9 -11.76 -2.47 43.93
CA THR A 9 -10.56 -2.20 43.10
C THR A 9 -10.75 -1.06 42.09
N TYR A 10 -11.91 -0.42 42.09
CA TYR A 10 -12.18 0.80 41.34
C TYR A 10 -12.91 1.83 42.20
N LYS A 11 -12.26 2.97 42.40
CA LYS A 11 -12.76 4.10 43.20
C LYS A 11 -13.18 5.31 42.36
N GLY A 12 -13.12 5.20 41.02
CA GLY A 12 -13.48 6.29 40.12
C GLY A 12 -14.98 6.50 40.01
N LYS A 13 -15.38 7.60 39.35
CA LYS A 13 -16.78 7.91 39.07
C LYS A 13 -17.43 6.83 38.20
N LYS A 14 -18.78 6.80 38.16
CA LYS A 14 -19.54 5.90 37.28
C LYS A 14 -19.06 6.05 35.83
N PHE A 15 -18.66 4.92 35.22
CA PHE A 15 -18.27 4.88 33.82
C PHE A 15 -19.52 4.97 32.94
N ASN A 16 -19.62 6.01 32.11
CA ASN A 16 -20.70 6.21 31.15
C ASN A 16 -20.12 6.16 29.74
N ALA A 17 -20.52 5.17 28.94
CA ALA A 17 -20.06 5.02 27.57
C ALA A 17 -21.01 5.73 26.59
N ILE A 18 -20.44 6.40 25.60
CA ILE A 18 -21.17 6.93 24.43
C ILE A 18 -20.58 6.24 23.20
N CYS A 19 -21.43 5.64 22.38
CA CYS A 19 -21.02 4.89 21.20
C CYS A 19 -21.26 5.73 19.94
N HIS A 20 -20.25 5.78 19.06
CA HIS A 20 -20.32 6.45 17.77
C HIS A 20 -19.94 5.48 16.66
N PHE A 21 -20.62 5.55 15.52
CA PHE A 21 -20.26 4.83 14.31
C PHE A 21 -20.20 5.82 13.15
N PHE A 22 -19.01 5.98 12.58
CA PHE A 22 -18.75 6.91 11.50
C PHE A 22 -18.32 6.14 10.25
N GLY A 23 -19.01 6.34 9.13
CA GLY A 23 -18.74 5.60 7.89
C GLY A 23 -19.44 6.21 6.68
N TYR A 24 -20.76 6.06 6.59
CA TYR A 24 -21.54 6.47 5.41
C TYR A 24 -21.35 7.95 5.05
N GLN A 25 -21.33 8.83 6.05
CA GLN A 25 -21.18 10.27 5.84
C GLN A 25 -19.83 10.65 5.20
N ALA A 26 -18.79 9.84 5.38
CA ALA A 26 -17.47 10.09 4.81
C ALA A 26 -17.31 9.53 3.38
N ARG A 27 -18.20 8.63 2.94
CA ARG A 27 -18.10 8.03 1.59
C ARG A 27 -18.67 8.90 0.48
N GLY A 28 -19.56 9.84 0.83
CA GLY A 28 -20.16 10.81 -0.10
C GLY A 28 -19.70 12.24 0.12
N SER A 29 -18.65 12.46 0.93
CA SER A 29 -18.09 13.80 1.16
C SER A 29 -17.28 14.28 -0.04
N LEU A 30 -17.02 15.59 -0.08
CA LEU A 30 -16.10 16.15 -1.07
C LEU A 30 -14.70 15.52 -0.93
N PRO A 31 -14.05 15.13 -2.04
CA PRO A 31 -12.68 14.61 -2.02
C PRO A 31 -11.69 15.68 -1.56
N SER A 32 -10.59 15.26 -0.94
CA SER A 32 -9.49 16.18 -0.63
C SER A 32 -8.84 16.71 -1.91
N LYS A 33 -8.12 17.84 -1.84
CA LYS A 33 -7.31 18.32 -2.98
C LYS A 33 -6.36 17.22 -3.49
N PHE A 34 -5.74 16.48 -2.57
CA PHE A 34 -4.91 15.33 -2.90
C PHE A 34 -5.68 14.26 -3.70
N ASP A 35 -6.88 13.88 -3.27
CA ASP A 35 -7.70 12.88 -3.97
C ASP A 35 -8.20 13.39 -5.32
N CYS A 36 -8.51 14.69 -5.43
CA CYS A 36 -8.84 15.34 -6.70
C CYS A 36 -7.68 15.21 -7.70
N ASP A 37 -6.49 15.66 -7.31
CA ASP A 37 -5.29 15.61 -8.15
C ASP A 37 -4.95 14.15 -8.51
N TYR A 38 -5.01 13.25 -7.52
CA TYR A 38 -4.71 11.83 -7.71
C TYR A 38 -5.67 11.16 -8.70
N ALA A 39 -6.98 11.32 -8.51
CA ALA A 39 -7.98 10.75 -9.42
C ALA A 39 -7.90 11.35 -10.83
N TYR A 40 -7.65 12.65 -10.93
CA TYR A 40 -7.49 13.34 -12.22
C TYR A 40 -6.30 12.78 -13.00
N VAL A 41 -5.13 12.69 -12.36
CA VAL A 41 -3.92 12.15 -13.00
C VAL A 41 -4.10 10.67 -13.35
N LEU A 42 -4.74 9.86 -12.50
CA LEU A 42 -5.04 8.46 -12.83
C LEU A 42 -5.87 8.34 -14.12
N GLY A 43 -6.88 9.20 -14.30
CA GLY A 43 -7.68 9.25 -15.54
C GLY A 43 -6.82 9.55 -16.77
N HIS A 44 -5.91 10.51 -16.67
CA HIS A 44 -4.94 10.82 -17.73
C HIS A 44 -4.01 9.65 -18.05
N VAL A 45 -3.53 8.94 -17.03
CA VAL A 45 -2.70 7.74 -17.23
C VAL A 45 -3.49 6.65 -17.96
N CYS A 46 -4.76 6.42 -17.59
CA CYS A 46 -5.62 5.48 -18.30
C CYS A 46 -5.77 5.83 -19.79
N TYR A 47 -5.93 7.12 -20.11
CA TYR A 47 -5.97 7.58 -21.50
C TYR A 47 -4.69 7.20 -22.27
N HIS A 48 -3.51 7.43 -21.69
CA HIS A 48 -2.24 7.06 -22.32
C HIS A 48 -2.05 5.55 -22.47
N ILE A 49 -2.50 4.74 -21.50
CA ILE A 49 -2.49 3.27 -21.59
C ILE A 49 -3.31 2.81 -22.81
N LEU A 50 -4.51 3.38 -22.98
CA LEU A 50 -5.39 3.08 -24.11
C LEU A 50 -4.78 3.52 -25.44
N ALA A 51 -4.22 4.74 -25.51
CA ALA A 51 -3.57 5.26 -26.70
C ALA A 51 -2.35 4.42 -27.14
N ALA A 52 -1.65 3.80 -26.19
CA ALA A 52 -0.55 2.87 -26.44
C ALA A 52 -1.03 1.45 -26.84
N GLY A 53 -2.34 1.19 -26.91
CA GLY A 53 -2.88 -0.13 -27.25
C GLY A 53 -2.69 -1.19 -26.16
N LEU A 54 -2.41 -0.77 -24.92
CA LEU A 54 -2.15 -1.69 -23.81
C LEU A 54 -3.47 -2.10 -23.12
N ASN A 55 -3.61 -3.40 -22.82
CA ASN A 55 -4.77 -3.96 -22.13
C ASN A 55 -4.33 -4.80 -20.90
N GLY A 56 -5.17 -4.88 -19.88
CA GLY A 56 -4.89 -5.62 -18.64
C GLY A 56 -3.91 -4.91 -17.69
N TYR A 57 -3.72 -3.60 -17.85
CA TYR A 57 -2.89 -2.77 -16.99
C TYR A 57 -3.74 -1.90 -16.07
N MET A 58 -3.24 -1.67 -14.86
CA MET A 58 -3.75 -0.71 -13.90
C MET A 58 -2.90 0.56 -13.96
N ALA A 59 -3.54 1.73 -14.01
CA ALA A 59 -2.86 3.01 -13.86
C ALA A 59 -2.26 3.12 -12.44
N THR A 60 -1.01 3.54 -12.36
CA THR A 60 -0.29 3.69 -11.10
C THR A 60 0.44 5.02 -11.05
N ILE A 61 0.51 5.61 -9.87
CA ILE A 61 1.29 6.82 -9.62
C ILE A 61 2.14 6.56 -8.40
N THR A 62 3.43 6.89 -8.50
CA THR A 62 4.38 6.78 -7.40
C THR A 62 4.85 8.17 -6.99
N ASN A 63 5.52 8.25 -5.84
CA ASN A 63 6.03 9.51 -5.27
C ASN A 63 4.92 10.46 -4.75
N LEU A 64 3.78 9.91 -4.33
CA LEU A 64 2.57 10.64 -3.91
C LEU A 64 2.75 11.54 -2.68
N ARG A 65 3.79 11.29 -1.87
CA ARG A 65 4.16 12.18 -0.76
C ARG A 65 4.62 13.55 -1.26
N ASN A 66 5.29 13.59 -2.40
CA ASN A 66 5.83 14.81 -2.98
C ASN A 66 4.73 15.64 -3.68
N PRO A 67 5.01 16.93 -3.99
CA PRO A 67 4.09 17.74 -4.80
C PRO A 67 3.81 17.10 -6.17
N VAL A 68 2.66 17.42 -6.75
CA VAL A 68 2.12 16.78 -7.98
C VAL A 68 3.12 16.79 -9.13
N ASN A 69 3.90 17.86 -9.30
CA ASN A 69 4.93 17.96 -10.34
C ASN A 69 6.09 16.96 -10.22
N LYS A 70 6.22 16.26 -9.08
CA LYS A 70 7.22 15.20 -8.85
C LYS A 70 6.60 13.81 -8.90
N TRP A 71 5.30 13.69 -9.14
CA TRP A 71 4.65 12.40 -9.28
C TRP A 71 5.15 11.67 -10.53
N ARG A 72 5.26 10.35 -10.42
CA ARG A 72 5.69 9.50 -11.53
C ARG A 72 4.55 8.59 -11.92
N CYS A 73 4.06 8.78 -13.13
CA CYS A 73 2.99 8.00 -13.73
C CYS A 73 3.54 6.71 -14.35
N GLY A 74 2.74 5.64 -14.31
CA GLY A 74 3.09 4.38 -14.93
C GLY A 74 1.90 3.44 -15.01
N ALA A 75 2.14 2.24 -15.53
CA ALA A 75 1.14 1.20 -15.68
C ALA A 75 1.69 -0.12 -15.13
N ALA A 76 0.90 -0.81 -14.30
CA ALA A 76 1.28 -2.11 -13.75
C ALA A 76 0.32 -3.19 -14.27
N PRO A 77 0.82 -4.33 -14.79
CA PRO A 77 -0.05 -5.41 -15.25
C PRO A 77 -0.86 -5.97 -14.07
N ILE A 78 -2.18 -6.11 -14.23
CA ILE A 78 -3.08 -6.54 -13.16
C ILE A 78 -2.69 -7.91 -12.62
N THR A 79 -2.20 -8.80 -13.50
CA THR A 79 -1.75 -10.14 -13.15
C THR A 79 -0.60 -10.17 -12.14
N ALA A 80 0.24 -9.13 -12.09
CA ALA A 80 1.32 -9.03 -11.10
C ALA A 80 0.82 -8.81 -9.65
N MET A 81 -0.44 -8.38 -9.49
CA MET A 81 -1.08 -8.19 -8.18
C MET A 81 -1.99 -9.36 -7.77
N MET A 82 -2.18 -10.34 -8.66
CA MET A 82 -3.07 -11.48 -8.40
C MET A 82 -2.30 -12.63 -7.76
N THR A 83 -3.00 -13.39 -6.90
CA THR A 83 -2.50 -14.67 -6.39
C THR A 83 -3.56 -15.74 -6.59
N VAL A 84 -3.12 -16.97 -6.90
CA VAL A 84 -3.97 -18.15 -6.93
C VAL A 84 -3.78 -18.91 -5.62
N ARG A 85 -4.78 -18.86 -4.74
CA ARG A 85 -4.80 -19.75 -3.56
C ARG A 85 -5.41 -21.08 -3.96
N ARG A 86 -4.64 -22.17 -3.84
CA ARG A 86 -5.16 -23.53 -4.04
C ARG A 86 -6.13 -23.85 -2.90
N TRP A 87 -7.42 -23.85 -3.19
CA TRP A 87 -8.43 -24.36 -2.26
C TRP A 87 -9.31 -25.38 -2.96
N SER A 88 -9.01 -26.66 -2.70
CA SER A 88 -10.02 -27.71 -2.64
C SER A 88 -9.46 -28.88 -1.83
N GLN A 89 -10.11 -29.21 -0.71
CA GLN A 89 -10.02 -30.53 -0.05
C GLN A 89 -11.07 -31.51 -0.62
N ASN A 90 -11.75 -31.16 -1.72
CA ASN A 90 -12.78 -32.01 -2.32
C ASN A 90 -12.20 -32.78 -3.51
N PRO A 91 -12.22 -34.14 -3.48
CA PRO A 91 -11.87 -34.95 -4.63
C PRO A 91 -12.86 -34.64 -5.77
N GLY A 92 -12.37 -34.13 -6.90
CA GLY A 92 -13.17 -33.97 -8.13
C GLY A 92 -13.47 -32.53 -8.60
N THR A 93 -12.98 -31.50 -7.91
CA THR A 93 -13.07 -30.10 -8.40
C THR A 93 -11.70 -29.62 -8.88
N ALA A 94 -11.65 -28.89 -10.00
CA ALA A 94 -10.43 -28.45 -10.66
C ALA A 94 -9.36 -27.94 -9.66
N SER A 95 -8.14 -28.47 -9.78
CA SER A 95 -7.03 -28.31 -8.84
C SER A 95 -6.40 -26.90 -8.79
N ILE A 96 -7.00 -25.93 -9.50
CA ILE A 96 -6.51 -24.56 -9.67
C ILE A 96 -7.52 -23.58 -9.07
N GLY A 97 -7.09 -22.81 -8.07
CA GLY A 97 -7.92 -21.78 -7.44
C GLY A 97 -8.22 -20.59 -8.36
N LYS A 98 -9.23 -19.79 -8.01
CA LYS A 98 -9.55 -18.55 -8.74
C LYS A 98 -8.49 -17.47 -8.44
N PRO A 99 -7.91 -16.81 -9.46
CA PRO A 99 -6.97 -15.71 -9.23
C PRO A 99 -7.71 -14.51 -8.64
N ALA A 100 -7.15 -13.92 -7.58
CA ALA A 100 -7.73 -12.76 -6.92
C ALA A 100 -6.66 -11.76 -6.46
N ILE A 101 -7.02 -10.47 -6.45
CA ILE A 101 -6.25 -9.44 -5.74
C ILE A 101 -6.73 -9.44 -4.29
N HIS A 102 -5.82 -9.66 -3.36
CA HIS A 102 -6.15 -9.72 -1.93
C HIS A 102 -6.05 -8.34 -1.29
N PRO A 103 -6.95 -8.02 -0.33
CA PRO A 103 -6.83 -6.79 0.45
C PRO A 103 -5.47 -6.71 1.15
N ALA A 104 -4.81 -5.56 1.05
CA ALA A 104 -3.60 -5.30 1.79
C ALA A 104 -3.95 -5.06 3.27
N THR A 105 -3.46 -5.93 4.16
CA THR A 105 -3.59 -5.76 5.61
C THR A 105 -2.54 -4.79 6.14
N VAL A 106 -2.78 -4.19 7.30
CA VAL A 106 -1.78 -3.37 8.01
C VAL A 106 -0.51 -4.17 8.27
N ASP A 107 0.64 -3.63 7.89
CA ASP A 107 1.93 -4.22 8.21
C ASP A 107 2.33 -3.85 9.66
N LEU A 108 2.31 -4.84 10.55
CA LEU A 108 2.70 -4.68 11.95
C LEU A 108 4.19 -4.42 12.16
N LYS A 109 5.01 -4.57 11.11
CA LYS A 109 6.43 -4.18 11.10
C LYS A 109 6.65 -2.87 10.33
N GLY A 110 5.60 -2.31 9.73
CA GLY A 110 5.65 -1.10 8.95
C GLY A 110 5.83 0.15 9.81
N LYS A 111 6.41 1.20 9.22
CA LYS A 111 6.73 2.46 9.90
C LYS A 111 5.49 3.17 10.47
N ALA A 112 4.36 3.11 9.77
CA ALA A 112 3.12 3.71 10.23
C ALA A 112 2.62 3.05 11.53
N TYR A 113 2.67 1.71 11.61
CA TYR A 113 2.29 0.98 12.82
C TYR A 113 3.33 1.19 13.94
N GLU A 114 4.61 1.22 13.60
CA GLU A 114 5.68 1.51 14.55
C GLU A 114 5.50 2.89 15.21
N LEU A 115 5.15 3.91 14.44
CA LEU A 115 4.86 5.25 14.96
C LEU A 115 3.69 5.23 15.96
N LEU A 116 2.63 4.47 15.67
CA LEU A 116 1.53 4.27 16.62
C LEU A 116 2.02 3.55 17.89
N ARG A 117 2.79 2.48 17.73
CA ARG A 117 3.30 1.66 18.84
C ARG A 117 4.19 2.46 19.80
N GLN A 118 5.07 3.31 19.27
CA GLN A 118 5.97 4.17 20.06
C GLN A 118 5.20 5.15 20.96
N ASN A 119 4.02 5.60 20.52
CA ASN A 119 3.21 6.57 21.25
C ASN A 119 2.04 5.94 22.02
N ALA A 120 1.78 4.64 21.85
CA ALA A 120 0.57 3.97 22.36
C ALA A 120 0.42 4.09 23.88
N THR A 121 1.49 3.88 24.65
CA THR A 121 1.46 4.01 26.11
C THR A 121 1.15 5.44 26.54
N LYS A 122 1.73 6.43 25.84
CA LYS A 122 1.50 7.85 26.09
C LYS A 122 0.04 8.23 25.81
N PHE A 123 -0.49 7.79 24.67
CA PHE A 123 -1.90 8.00 24.31
C PHE A 123 -2.89 7.30 25.26
N LEU A 124 -2.48 6.22 25.92
CA LEU A 124 -3.31 5.50 26.88
C LEU A 124 -3.37 6.18 28.25
N LEU A 125 -2.27 6.80 28.69
CA LEU A 125 -2.12 7.33 30.05
C LEU A 125 -2.29 8.85 30.15
N ASP A 126 -1.96 9.59 29.08
CA ASP A 126 -1.93 11.05 29.07
C ASP A 126 -3.03 11.63 28.15
N ASP A 127 -3.51 12.83 28.48
CA ASP A 127 -4.50 13.58 27.70
C ASP A 127 -3.87 14.31 26.48
N ILE A 128 -3.46 13.55 25.48
CA ILE A 128 -2.76 14.08 24.27
C ILE A 128 -3.67 14.00 23.05
N TYR A 129 -4.69 14.85 23.05
CA TYR A 129 -5.64 14.93 21.94
C TYR A 129 -5.13 15.86 20.84
N ARG A 130 -5.39 15.48 19.58
CA ARG A 130 -5.26 16.37 18.43
C ARG A 130 -6.65 16.70 17.92
N ASN A 131 -6.88 17.98 17.61
CA ASN A 131 -8.13 18.45 17.06
C ASN A 131 -7.91 18.90 15.60
N PRO A 132 -7.91 17.97 14.62
CA PRO A 132 -7.78 18.35 13.22
C PRO A 132 -9.00 19.18 12.80
N GLY A 133 -8.76 20.25 12.04
CA GLY A 133 -9.82 21.05 11.45
C GLY A 133 -10.54 20.34 10.29
N PRO A 134 -11.59 20.95 9.73
CA PRO A 134 -12.23 20.48 8.51
C PRO A 134 -11.26 20.43 7.32
N LEU A 135 -11.61 19.65 6.30
CA LEU A 135 -10.89 19.65 5.03
C LEU A 135 -10.84 21.06 4.44
N GLN A 136 -9.65 21.50 4.05
CA GLN A 136 -9.43 22.78 3.39
C GLN A 136 -9.11 22.55 1.90
N PHE A 137 -9.62 23.41 1.04
CA PHE A 137 -9.34 23.40 -0.41
C PHE A 137 -8.38 24.51 -0.83
N ASP A 138 -8.20 25.50 0.03
CA ASP A 138 -7.25 26.60 -0.13
C ASP A 138 -6.58 26.90 1.22
N GLY A 139 -5.43 27.58 1.17
CA GLY A 139 -4.62 27.91 2.33
C GLY A 139 -3.70 26.77 2.81
N PRO A 140 -3.07 26.94 3.99
CA PRO A 140 -1.97 26.08 4.43
C PRO A 140 -2.31 24.60 4.61
N GLY A 141 -3.58 24.27 4.88
CA GLY A 141 -4.04 22.89 5.08
C GLY A 141 -4.44 22.15 3.80
N ALA A 142 -4.51 22.83 2.65
CA ALA A 142 -5.04 22.26 1.42
C ALA A 142 -4.21 21.09 0.88
N ASP A 143 -2.89 21.12 1.08
CA ASP A 143 -1.95 20.09 0.60
C ASP A 143 -1.64 19.01 1.65
N SER A 144 -2.41 18.97 2.74
CA SER A 144 -2.28 17.97 3.80
C SER A 144 -2.54 16.56 3.26
N LYS A 145 -1.71 15.61 3.68
CA LYS A 145 -1.77 14.20 3.27
C LYS A 145 -1.89 13.31 4.49
N ALA A 146 -2.41 12.10 4.28
CA ALA A 146 -2.48 11.10 5.34
C ALA A 146 -1.09 10.83 5.95
N VAL A 147 -1.04 10.75 7.28
CA VAL A 147 0.23 10.48 8.00
C VAL A 147 0.85 9.16 7.56
N THR A 148 0.02 8.15 7.27
CA THR A 148 0.46 6.84 6.76
C THR A 148 1.29 7.00 5.48
N LEU A 149 0.79 7.76 4.50
CA LEU A 149 1.49 8.04 3.24
C LEU A 149 2.83 8.77 3.47
N CYS A 150 2.85 9.72 4.40
CA CYS A 150 4.05 10.51 4.69
C CYS A 150 5.16 9.72 5.41
N VAL A 151 4.81 8.65 6.11
CA VAL A 151 5.72 7.86 6.96
C VAL A 151 6.21 6.59 6.25
N GLU A 152 5.43 6.04 5.33
CA GLU A 152 5.78 4.82 4.58
C GLU A 152 7.02 4.99 3.68
N ASP A 153 7.28 6.19 3.18
CA ASP A 153 8.29 6.48 2.14
C ASP A 153 9.76 6.42 2.62
N GLN A 154 10.03 5.83 3.77
CA GLN A 154 11.38 5.83 4.38
C GLN A 154 12.05 4.46 4.48
N ASP A 155 11.48 3.35 3.99
CA ASP A 155 12.08 2.01 4.17
C ASP A 155 12.84 1.48 2.95
N TYR A 156 13.74 2.30 2.37
CA TYR A 156 14.59 1.86 1.27
C TYR A 156 15.41 0.61 1.64
N MET A 157 16.04 0.62 2.81
CA MET A 157 16.86 -0.50 3.29
C MET A 157 16.05 -1.77 3.54
N GLY A 158 14.85 -1.67 4.11
CA GLY A 158 13.97 -2.84 4.28
C GLY A 158 13.49 -3.41 2.95
N ARG A 159 13.24 -2.56 1.93
CA ARG A 159 12.92 -3.03 0.57
C ARG A 159 14.09 -3.76 -0.07
N ILE A 160 15.32 -3.28 0.08
CA ILE A 160 16.53 -3.99 -0.39
C ILE A 160 16.66 -5.34 0.32
N LYS A 161 16.48 -5.38 1.64
CA LYS A 161 16.52 -6.63 2.40
C LYS A 161 15.47 -7.64 1.92
N LYS A 162 14.24 -7.17 1.68
CA LYS A 162 13.15 -8.02 1.19
C LYS A 162 13.41 -8.55 -0.22
N LEU A 163 14.01 -7.73 -1.09
CA LEU A 163 14.46 -8.18 -2.41
C LEU A 163 15.50 -9.30 -2.27
N GLN A 164 16.48 -9.14 -1.39
CA GLN A 164 17.49 -10.16 -1.13
C GLN A 164 16.86 -11.47 -0.62
N GLU A 165 15.90 -11.38 0.30
CA GLU A 165 15.16 -12.55 0.80
C GLU A 165 14.42 -13.31 -0.32
N TYR A 166 13.86 -12.60 -1.31
CA TYR A 166 13.23 -13.26 -2.46
C TYR A 166 14.27 -13.93 -3.37
N LEU A 167 15.41 -13.28 -3.62
CA LEU A 167 16.50 -13.88 -4.40
C LEU A 167 17.04 -15.13 -3.73
N ASP A 168 17.20 -15.13 -2.40
CA ASP A 168 17.64 -16.29 -1.64
C ASP A 168 16.63 -17.45 -1.67
N LYS A 169 15.32 -17.13 -1.65
CA LYS A 169 14.26 -18.13 -1.86
C LYS A 169 14.32 -18.75 -3.24
N ILE A 170 14.48 -17.95 -4.30
CA ILE A 170 14.64 -18.44 -5.68
C ILE A 170 15.88 -19.34 -5.75
N ARG A 171 17.01 -18.90 -5.21
CA ARG A 171 18.25 -19.70 -5.14
C ARG A 171 18.04 -21.03 -4.42
N THR A 172 17.17 -21.06 -3.41
CA THR A 172 16.84 -22.28 -2.67
C THR A 172 15.96 -23.24 -3.47
N ILE A 173 15.04 -22.71 -4.28
CA ILE A 173 14.13 -23.50 -5.13
C ILE A 173 14.90 -24.08 -6.33
N VAL A 174 15.79 -23.30 -6.95
CA VAL A 174 16.51 -23.67 -8.18
C VAL A 174 17.87 -24.32 -7.85
N LYS A 175 17.92 -25.17 -6.81
CA LYS A 175 19.12 -25.93 -6.47
C LYS A 175 19.40 -27.04 -7.51
N PRO A 176 20.66 -27.51 -7.65
CA PRO A 176 20.97 -28.68 -8.46
C PRO A 176 20.07 -29.85 -8.08
N GLY A 177 19.37 -30.43 -9.07
CA GLY A 177 18.36 -31.48 -8.86
C GLY A 177 16.90 -31.02 -8.94
N CYS A 178 16.61 -29.73 -9.14
CA CYS A 178 15.25 -29.26 -9.43
C CYS A 178 14.75 -29.71 -10.83
N SER A 179 13.43 -29.69 -11.05
CA SER A 179 12.84 -30.11 -12.33
C SER A 179 13.12 -29.10 -13.45
N GLN A 180 13.11 -29.58 -14.69
CA GLN A 180 13.35 -28.75 -15.88
C GLN A 180 12.30 -27.65 -16.06
N GLU A 181 11.06 -27.92 -15.67
CA GLU A 181 9.94 -26.98 -15.74
C GLU A 181 10.16 -25.82 -14.76
N VAL A 182 10.59 -26.14 -13.52
CA VAL A 182 10.89 -25.13 -12.50
C VAL A 182 12.06 -24.25 -12.93
N LEU A 183 13.14 -24.85 -13.47
CA LEU A 183 14.30 -24.12 -13.96
C LEU A 183 13.93 -23.19 -15.13
N LYS A 184 13.18 -23.69 -16.12
CA LYS A 184 12.71 -22.89 -17.27
C LYS A 184 11.82 -21.73 -16.83
N ALA A 185 10.89 -21.98 -15.90
CA ALA A 185 10.01 -20.94 -15.37
C ALA A 185 10.81 -19.86 -14.63
N ALA A 186 11.76 -20.25 -13.76
CA ALA A 186 12.60 -19.31 -13.04
C ALA A 186 13.45 -18.44 -13.99
N LEU A 187 14.07 -19.03 -15.01
CA LEU A 187 14.85 -18.30 -16.01
C LEU A 187 14.00 -17.28 -16.77
N SER A 188 12.83 -17.68 -17.24
CA SER A 188 11.90 -16.80 -17.96
C SER A 188 11.47 -15.59 -17.12
N VAL A 189 11.08 -15.84 -15.86
CA VAL A 189 10.66 -14.78 -14.94
C VAL A 189 11.82 -13.83 -14.61
N MET A 190 13.01 -14.36 -14.33
CA MET A 190 14.18 -13.53 -14.00
C MET A 190 14.67 -12.71 -15.19
N ALA A 191 14.59 -13.25 -16.41
CA ALA A 191 14.89 -12.51 -17.63
C ALA A 191 13.94 -11.32 -17.80
N SER A 192 12.63 -11.54 -17.64
CA SER A 192 11.61 -10.49 -17.70
C SER A 192 11.83 -9.40 -16.64
N VAL A 193 12.14 -9.78 -15.39
CA VAL A 193 12.47 -8.82 -14.33
C VAL A 193 13.70 -7.98 -14.71
N THR A 194 14.73 -8.60 -15.29
CA THR A 194 15.96 -7.90 -15.70
C THR A 194 15.68 -6.89 -16.82
N GLU A 195 14.89 -7.27 -17.82
CA GLU A 195 14.51 -6.39 -18.93
C GLU A 195 13.72 -5.19 -18.43
N VAL A 196 12.71 -5.40 -17.58
CA VAL A 196 11.91 -4.33 -16.98
C VAL A 196 12.80 -3.35 -16.20
N LEU A 197 13.71 -3.87 -15.36
CA LEU A 197 14.63 -3.03 -14.59
C LEU A 197 15.64 -2.28 -15.49
N SER A 198 16.06 -2.87 -16.61
CA SER A 198 16.92 -2.22 -17.59
C SER A 198 16.21 -1.04 -18.25
N VAL A 199 14.93 -1.18 -18.61
CA VAL A 199 14.12 -0.09 -19.18
C VAL A 199 13.88 1.02 -18.15
N MET A 200 13.65 0.65 -16.89
CA MET A 200 13.47 1.64 -15.83
C MET A 200 14.75 2.41 -15.49
N SER A 201 15.92 1.81 -15.63
CA SER A 201 17.22 2.43 -15.35
C SER A 201 17.76 3.28 -16.52
N SER A 202 17.30 3.03 -17.75
CA SER A 202 17.71 3.78 -18.94
C SER A 202 16.95 5.09 -19.19
N SER A 203 15.91 5.39 -18.41
CA SER A 203 15.25 6.72 -18.43
C SER A 203 16.13 7.77 -17.74
N PRO A 204 16.66 8.78 -18.45
CA PRO A 204 17.54 9.77 -17.84
C PRO A 204 16.76 10.70 -16.90
N ILE A 205 17.40 11.04 -15.78
CA ILE A 205 17.17 12.29 -15.07
C ILE A 205 17.69 13.41 -16.00
N ASN A 206 16.80 14.05 -16.77
CA ASN A 206 17.03 15.34 -17.43
C ASN A 206 15.63 16.01 -17.46
N GLY A 207 15.34 17.15 -16.85
CA GLY A 207 16.22 18.27 -16.62
C GLY A 207 16.43 19.05 -17.91
N GLN A 208 15.37 19.52 -18.57
CA GLN A 208 15.46 20.66 -19.49
C GLN A 208 14.13 21.40 -19.60
N SER A 209 14.15 22.59 -19.03
CA SER A 209 13.28 23.73 -19.28
C SER A 209 13.45 24.25 -20.71
N SER A 210 12.35 24.32 -21.45
CA SER A 210 12.10 25.16 -22.64
C SER A 210 10.77 24.68 -23.23
N LEU A 211 9.68 25.45 -23.34
CA LEU A 211 9.40 26.89 -23.35
C LEU A 211 8.19 27.19 -22.45
#